data_AF-A0A505IIP8-F1
#
_entry.id   AF-A0A505IIP8-F1
#
_cell.length_a   1.000
_cell.length_b   1.000
_cell.length_c   1.000
_cell.angle_alpha   90.00
_cell.angle_beta   90.00
_cell.angle_gamma   90.00
#
_symmetry.space_group_name_H-M   'P 1'
#
loop_
_entity.id
_entity.type
_entity.pdbx_description
1 polymer ?
#
loop_
_entity_poly.entity_id
_entity_poly.type
_entity_poly.pdbx_seq_one_letter_code
_entity_poly.pdbx_strand_id
1 'polypeptide(L)'
;MNSKILTAEELTEKQEKVKAWLQILDKNYGVKMTVFSKSIGVHNQNLHNFRKGKRGLTEEKTVLLEKVIVLKYGRLLMLEDSDYEN
;
A
#
# COMPACT_ATOMS: atom_id res chain seq x y z
N MET A 1 -11.96 5.63 -17.57
CA MET A 1 -12.29 5.03 -16.26
C MET A 1 -12.71 6.16 -15.34
N ASN A 2 -13.96 6.20 -14.88
CA ASN A 2 -14.36 7.11 -13.81
C ASN A 2 -13.71 6.59 -12.53
N SER A 3 -12.58 7.17 -12.14
CA SER A 3 -11.99 6.93 -10.83
C SER A 3 -12.97 7.46 -9.78
N LYS A 4 -13.68 6.57 -9.08
CA LYS A 4 -14.46 6.96 -7.90
C LYS A 4 -13.49 7.59 -6.91
N ILE A 5 -13.70 8.87 -6.59
CA ILE A 5 -12.94 9.56 -5.54
C ILE A 5 -13.29 8.88 -4.22
N LEU A 6 -12.27 8.44 -3.49
CA LEU A 6 -12.48 7.87 -2.16
C LEU A 6 -12.95 8.95 -1.18
N THR A 7 -13.91 8.61 -0.34
CA THR A 7 -14.20 9.38 0.87
C THR A 7 -13.00 9.37 1.83
N ALA A 8 -12.95 10.30 2.78
CA ALA A 8 -11.88 10.35 3.78
C ALA A 8 -11.81 9.07 4.63
N GLU A 9 -12.95 8.46 4.92
CA GLU A 9 -13.05 7.20 5.66
C GLU A 9 -12.52 6.03 4.83
N GLU A 10 -12.99 5.84 3.60
CA GLU A 10 -12.49 4.81 2.68
C GLU A 10 -10.98 4.94 2.44
N LEU A 11 -10.47 6.16 2.30
CA LEU A 11 -9.03 6.41 2.16
C LEU A 11 -8.26 6.02 3.42
N THR A 12 -8.80 6.31 4.60
CA THR A 12 -8.17 5.97 5.88
C THR A 12 -8.12 4.46 6.06
N GLU A 13 -9.22 3.75 5.84
CA GLU A 13 -9.29 2.28 5.90
C GLU A 13 -8.28 1.64 4.94
N LYS A 14 -8.22 2.13 3.70
CA LYS A 14 -7.25 1.64 2.71
C LYS A 14 -5.81 1.91 3.13
N GLN A 15 -5.53 3.07 3.74
CA GLN A 15 -4.21 3.37 4.28
C GLN A 15 -3.83 2.47 5.46
N GLU A 16 -4.75 2.15 6.38
CA GLU A 16 -4.51 1.19 7.46
C GLU A 16 -4.24 -0.22 6.92
N LYS A 17 -5.04 -0.69 5.96
CA LYS A 17 -4.86 -1.98 5.28
C LYS A 17 -3.45 -2.10 4.69
N VAL A 18 -3.04 -1.10 3.91
CA VAL A 18 -1.73 -1.08 3.26
C VAL A 18 -0.59 -0.96 4.28
N LYS A 19 -0.76 -0.21 5.38
CA LYS A 19 0.23 -0.14 6.46
C LYS A 19 0.43 -1.51 7.13
N ALA A 20 -0.64 -2.24 7.38
CA ALA A 20 -0.57 -3.59 7.94
C ALA A 20 0.22 -4.54 7.01
N TRP A 21 -0.04 -4.49 5.70
CA TRP A 21 0.71 -5.27 4.72
C TRP A 21 2.19 -4.91 4.66
N LEU A 22 2.52 -3.61 4.62
CA LEU A 22 3.92 -3.17 4.65
C LEU A 22 4.64 -3.65 5.92
N GLN A 23 3.94 -3.67 7.06
CA GLN A 23 4.47 -4.15 8.32
C GLN A 23 4.76 -5.66 8.27
N ILE A 24 3.82 -6.46 7.75
CA ILE A 24 3.98 -7.91 7.57
C ILE A 24 5.14 -8.21 6.62
N LEU A 25 5.20 -7.53 5.48
CA LEU A 25 6.24 -7.70 4.47
C LEU A 25 7.63 -7.33 5.00
N ASP A 26 7.75 -6.26 5.78
CA ASP A 26 9.00 -5.87 6.42
C ASP A 26 9.43 -6.86 7.51
N LYS A 27 8.53 -7.17 8.45
CA LYS A 27 8.89 -7.97 9.65
C LYS A 27 9.02 -9.46 9.39
N ASN A 28 8.13 -10.02 8.58
CA ASN A 28 8.06 -11.48 8.40
C ASN A 28 8.86 -11.95 7.19
N TYR A 29 8.99 -11.08 6.18
CA TYR A 29 9.59 -11.44 4.89
C TYR A 29 10.81 -10.59 4.53
N GLY A 30 11.21 -9.63 5.37
CA GLY A 30 12.40 -8.80 5.15
C GLY A 30 12.32 -7.88 3.93
N VAL A 31 11.12 -7.59 3.42
CA VAL A 31 10.93 -6.78 2.22
C VAL A 31 11.18 -5.31 2.52
N LYS A 32 12.24 -4.77 1.91
CA LYS A 32 12.65 -3.37 2.10
C LYS A 32 11.65 -2.38 1.50
N MET A 33 11.38 -1.28 2.21
CA MET A 33 10.54 -0.17 1.73
C MET A 33 11.03 0.44 0.40
N THR A 34 12.32 0.29 0.07
CA THR A 34 12.89 0.72 -1.22
C THR A 34 12.26 0.04 -2.44
N VAL A 35 11.70 -1.17 -2.27
CA VAL A 35 10.99 -1.90 -3.33
C VAL A 35 9.71 -1.14 -3.73
N PHE A 36 8.97 -0.64 -2.75
CA PHE A 36 7.69 0.02 -2.95
C PHE A 36 7.85 1.51 -3.28
N SER A 37 8.70 2.22 -2.52
CA SER A 37 8.88 3.67 -2.65
C SER A 37 9.30 4.09 -4.07
N LYS A 38 10.19 3.33 -4.71
CA LYS A 38 10.54 3.52 -6.13
C LYS A 38 9.34 3.29 -7.05
N SER A 39 8.58 2.23 -6.81
CA SER A 39 7.43 1.84 -7.65
C SER A 39 6.28 2.86 -7.61
N ILE A 40 6.17 3.64 -6.53
CA ILE A 40 5.13 4.66 -6.36
C ILE A 40 5.64 6.11 -6.51
N GLY A 41 6.93 6.31 -6.80
CA GLY A 41 7.53 7.63 -6.94
C GLY A 41 7.53 8.45 -5.63
N VAL A 42 7.69 7.80 -4.48
CA VAL A 42 7.74 8.45 -3.17
C VAL A 42 9.13 8.26 -2.57
N HIS A 43 9.67 9.28 -1.90
CA HIS A 43 10.95 9.14 -1.20
C HIS A 43 10.88 8.06 -0.12
N ASN A 44 11.93 7.23 0.01
CA ASN A 44 11.92 6.08 0.93
C ASN A 44 11.58 6.49 2.38
N GLN A 45 12.12 7.61 2.86
CA GLN A 45 11.81 8.15 4.19
C GLN A 45 10.31 8.47 4.38
N ASN A 46 9.64 8.96 3.34
CA ASN A 46 8.21 9.27 3.41
C ASN A 46 7.39 7.99 3.53
N LEU A 47 7.77 6.92 2.84
CA LEU A 47 7.10 5.63 2.97
C LEU A 47 7.33 5.01 4.36
N HIS A 48 8.53 5.15 4.93
CA HIS A 48 8.77 4.75 6.32
C HIS A 48 7.94 5.54 7.33
N ASN A 49 7.81 6.85 7.14
CA ASN A 49 6.98 7.70 7.99
C ASN A 49 5.49 7.35 7.85
N PHE A 50 5.04 7.04 6.64
CA PHE A 50 3.69 6.53 6.40
C PHE A 50 3.44 5.23 7.16
N ARG A 51 4.29 4.22 7.01
CA ARG A 51 4.18 2.94 7.75
C ARG A 51 4.11 3.14 9.27
N LYS A 52 4.84 4.12 9.79
CA LYS A 52 4.85 4.48 11.23
C LYS A 52 3.69 5.36 11.68
N GLY A 53 2.72 5.69 10.81
CA GLY A 53 1.58 6.55 11.12
C GLY A 53 1.94 8.03 11.30
N LYS A 54 3.15 8.46 10.93
CA LYS A 54 3.61 9.85 11.09
C LYS A 54 3.14 10.78 9.97
N ARG A 55 2.64 10.22 8.86
CA ARG A 55 2.05 10.95 7.74
C ARG A 55 1.10 10.05 6.95
N GLY A 56 0.16 10.66 6.25
CA GLY A 56 -0.63 9.98 5.21
C GLY A 56 0.07 9.93 3.86
N LEU A 57 -0.52 9.16 2.95
CA LEU A 57 -0.29 9.26 1.51
C LEU A 57 -1.48 9.97 0.84
N THR A 58 -1.28 10.46 -0.38
CA THR A 58 -2.42 10.88 -1.21
C THR A 58 -3.22 9.66 -1.64
N GLU A 59 -4.46 9.87 -2.07
CA GLU A 59 -5.30 8.80 -2.64
C GLU A 59 -4.58 8.07 -3.77
N GLU A 60 -4.06 8.81 -4.76
CA GLU A 60 -3.31 8.27 -5.90
C GLU A 60 -2.16 7.35 -5.43
N LYS A 61 -1.36 7.81 -4.47
CA LYS A 61 -0.22 7.02 -3.97
C LYS A 61 -0.65 5.84 -3.11
N THR A 62 -1.77 5.94 -2.40
CA THR A 62 -2.34 4.84 -1.63
C THR A 62 -2.82 3.71 -2.55
N VAL A 63 -3.62 4.05 -3.56
CA VAL A 63 -4.13 3.10 -4.56
C VAL A 63 -2.98 2.45 -5.35
N LEU A 64 -2.00 3.25 -5.76
CA LEU A 64 -0.85 2.71 -6.48
C LEU A 64 -0.01 1.75 -5.62
N LEU A 65 0.21 2.09 -4.35
CA LEU A 65 0.94 1.24 -3.42
C LEU A 65 0.23 -0.09 -3.15
N GLU A 66 -1.09 -0.05 -2.97
CA GLU A 66 -1.93 -1.23 -2.82
C GLU A 66 -1.77 -2.17 -4.03
N LYS A 67 -1.91 -1.64 -5.25
CA LYS A 67 -1.73 -2.41 -6.50
C LYS A 67 -0.35 -3.05 -6.58
N VAL A 68 0.71 -2.31 -6.25
CA VAL A 68 2.09 -2.84 -6.26
C VAL A 68 2.26 -3.98 -5.24
N ILE A 69 1.68 -3.86 -4.05
CA ILE A 69 1.73 -4.91 -3.03
C ILE A 69 1.00 -6.16 -3.51
N VAL A 70 -0.23 -6.03 -4.01
CA VAL A 70 -1.03 -7.15 -4.50
C VAL A 70 -0.32 -7.87 -5.65
N LEU A 71 0.14 -7.14 -6.66
CA LEU A 71 0.81 -7.72 -7.82
C LEU A 71 2.10 -8.48 -7.47
N LYS A 72 2.85 -8.00 -6.47
CA LYS A 72 4.14 -8.62 -6.09
C LYS A 72 4.02 -9.65 -4.98
N TYR A 73 3.09 -9.47 -4.06
CA TYR A 73 3.04 -10.17 -2.78
C TYR A 73 1.63 -10.60 -2.37
N GLY A 74 0.61 -10.45 -3.21
CA GLY A 74 -0.77 -10.84 -2.89
C GLY A 74 -0.89 -12.29 -2.45
N ARG A 75 -0.30 -13.22 -3.22
CA ARG A 75 -0.21 -14.64 -2.87
C ARG A 75 0.51 -14.90 -1.54
N LEU A 76 1.54 -14.12 -1.24
CA LEU A 76 2.29 -14.24 0.01
C LEU A 76 1.45 -13.77 1.22
N LEU A 77 0.63 -12.75 1.00
CA LEU A 77 -0.29 -12.18 1.99
C LEU A 77 -1.63 -12.93 2.05
N MET A 78 -1.79 -14.03 1.28
CA MET A 78 -3.06 -14.76 1.10
C MET A 78 -4.23 -13.84 0.73
N LEU A 79 -3.95 -12.74 0.02
CA LEU A 79 -4.98 -11.93 -0.58
C LEU A 79 -5.55 -12.75 -1.72
N GLU A 80 -6.82 -13.15 -1.62
CA GLU A 80 -7.48 -13.87 -2.71
C GLU A 80 -7.42 -13.02 -3.99
N ASP A 81 -7.05 -13.64 -5.12
CA ASP A 81 -6.95 -12.99 -6.44
C ASP A 81 -8.30 -12.41 -6.91
N SER A 82 -9.42 -12.69 -6.21
CA SER A 82 -10.81 -12.33 -6.55
C SER A 82 -11.18 -10.86 -6.34
N ASP A 83 -10.41 -10.07 -5.57
CA ASP A 83 -10.78 -8.70 -5.17
C ASP A 83 -10.23 -7.58 -6.08
N TYR A 84 -9.38 -7.88 -7.07
CA TYR A 84 -8.66 -6.85 -7.86
C TYR A 84 -8.89 -6.88 -9.38
N GLU A 85 -9.74 -7.78 -9.90
CA GLU A 85 -10.04 -7.89 -11.36
C GLU A 85 -11.37 -7.22 -11.81
N ASN A 86 -12.06 -6.42 -10.99
CA ASN A 86 -13.25 -5.66 -11.42
C ASN A 86 -13.01 -4.16 -11.54
#